data_AF-A0A4S2A6U0-F1
#
_entry.id   AF-A0A4S2A6U0-F1
#
_cell.length_a   1.000
_cell.length_b   1.000
_cell.length_c   1.000
_cell.angle_alpha   90.00
_cell.angle_beta   90.00
_cell.angle_gamma   90.00
#
_symmetry.space_group_name_H-M   'P 1'
#
loop_
_entity.id
_entity.type
_entity.pdbx_description
1 polymer ?
#
loop_
_entity_poly.entity_id
_entity_poly.type
_entity_poly.pdbx_seq_one_letter_code
_entity_poly.pdbx_strand_id
1 'polypeptide(L)' 'MKRYLKFGIFSLVVFASVFFSRKAERSNVQNVILLNNVEALAADENPTTRCIGTGSVDCSLNHEKVKYVFEPFILEW' A
#
# COMPACT_ATOMS: atom_id res chain seq x y z
N MET A 1 -29.88 33.24 28.21
CA MET A 1 -28.65 32.43 28.43
C MET A 1 -28.65 31.08 27.71
N LYS A 2 -29.68 30.22 27.89
CA LYS A 2 -29.73 28.87 27.27
C LYS A 2 -29.65 28.84 25.73
N ARG A 3 -30.17 29.84 25.01
CA ARG A 3 -30.10 29.91 23.54
C ARG A 3 -28.66 30.13 23.04
N TYR A 4 -27.92 31.03 23.67
CA TYR A 4 -26.53 31.33 23.32
C TYR A 4 -25.60 30.14 23.59
N LEU A 5 -25.88 29.37 24.65
CA LEU A 5 -25.17 28.12 24.94
C LEU A 5 -25.40 27.07 23.83
N LYS A 6 -26.63 26.92 23.35
CA LYS A 6 -26.94 26.02 22.23
C LYS A 6 -26.22 26.46 20.94
N PHE A 7 -26.18 27.75 20.65
CA PHE A 7 -25.44 28.28 19.50
C PHE A 7 -23.92 28.07 19.64
N GLY A 8 -23.37 28.23 20.84
CA GLY A 8 -21.95 27.96 21.11
C GLY A 8 -21.59 26.49 20.88
N ILE A 9 -22.42 25.57 21.38
CA ILE A 9 -22.22 24.12 21.17
C ILE A 9 -22.35 23.77 19.68
N PHE A 10 -23.36 24.30 18.99
CA PHE A 10 -23.54 24.05 17.56
C PHE A 10 -22.34 24.54 16.75
N SER A 11 -21.86 25.76 17.03
CA SER A 11 -20.67 26.31 16.39
C SER A 11 -19.43 25.43 16.62
N LEU A 12 -19.20 25.01 17.87
CA LEU A 12 -18.07 24.14 18.23
C LEU A 12 -18.11 22.81 17.46
N VAL A 13 -19.28 22.19 17.32
CA VAL A 13 -19.45 20.93 16.58
C VAL A 13 -19.13 21.13 15.09
N VAL A 14 -19.61 22.22 14.48
CA VAL A 14 -19.29 22.53 13.08
C VAL A 14 -17.79 22.74 12.91
N PHE A 15 -17.15 23.54 13.76
CA PHE A 15 -15.70 23.76 13.70
C PHE A 15 -14.90 22.47 13.86
N ALA A 16 -15.27 21.62 14.83
CA ALA A 16 -14.63 20.34 15.03
C ALA A 16 -14.77 19.44 13.79
N SER A 17 -15.97 19.35 13.20
CA SER A 17 -16.21 18.53 12.01
C SER A 17 -15.33 18.95 10.83
N VAL A 18 -15.27 20.25 10.52
CA VAL A 18 -14.44 20.79 9.43
C VAL A 18 -12.95 20.52 9.70
N PHE A 19 -12.49 20.72 10.93
CA PHE A 19 -11.10 20.46 11.30
C PHE A 19 -10.72 18.98 11.13
N PHE A 20 -11.57 18.07 11.59
CA PHE A 20 -11.35 16.63 11.45
C PHE A 20 -11.40 16.18 9.99
N SER A 21 -12.35 16.66 9.18
CA SER A 21 -12.42 16.36 7.75
C SER A 21 -11.14 16.77 7.01
N ARG A 22 -10.65 18.00 7.25
CA ARG A 22 -9.39 18.47 6.62
C ARG A 22 -8.17 17.67 7.07
N LYS A 23 -8.14 17.24 8.34
CA LYS A 23 -7.06 16.39 8.85
C LYS A 23 -7.10 15.01 8.22
N ALA A 24 -8.29 14.41 8.09
CA ALA A 24 -8.49 13.10 7.46
C ALA A 24 -8.08 13.11 5.99
N GLU A 25 -8.47 14.15 5.24
CA GLU A 25 -8.09 14.31 3.84
C GLU A 25 -6.57 14.46 3.68
N ARG A 26 -5.92 15.26 4.55
CA ARG A 26 -4.46 15.38 4.55
C ARG A 26 -3.75 14.06 4.84
N SER A 27 -4.25 13.25 5.79
CA SER A 27 -3.68 11.92 6.05
C SER A 27 -3.90 10.97 4.88
N ASN A 28 -5.05 11.05 4.20
CA ASN A 28 -5.34 10.21 3.04
C ASN A 28 -4.39 10.53 1.88
N VAL A 29 -4.22 11.82 1.57
CA VAL A 29 -3.27 12.29 0.54
C VAL A 29 -1.83 11.92 0.90
N GLN A 30 -1.42 12.02 2.17
CA GLN A 30 -0.09 11.59 2.61
C GLN A 30 0.12 10.09 2.48
N ASN A 31 -0.89 9.27 2.81
CA ASN A 31 -0.82 7.82 2.65
C ASN A 31 -0.69 7.42 1.18
N VAL A 32 -1.45 8.05 0.28
CA VAL A 32 -1.36 7.78 -1.18
C VAL A 32 0.03 8.13 -1.71
N ILE A 33 0.58 9.29 -1.34
CA ILE A 33 1.93 9.71 -1.80
C ILE A 33 3.01 8.78 -1.22
N LEU A 34 2.89 8.38 0.05
CA LEU A 34 3.83 7.46 0.68
C LEU A 34 3.80 6.08 0.01
N LEU A 35 2.61 5.56 -0.27
CA LEU A 35 2.43 4.23 -0.87
C LEU A 35 2.96 4.18 -2.31
N ASN A 36 2.66 5.20 -3.11
CA ASN A 36 3.14 5.28 -4.49
C ASN A 36 4.68 5.29 -4.59
N ASN A 37 5.39 5.83 -3.60
CA ASN A 37 6.85 5.82 -3.58
C ASN A 37 7.42 4.44 -3.20
N VAL A 38 6.73 3.68 -2.34
CA VAL A 38 7.11 2.32 -1.98
C VAL A 38 6.91 1.39 -3.18
N GLU A 39 5.77 1.50 -3.86
CA GLU A 39 5.48 0.71 -5.06
C GLU A 39 6.41 1.10 -6.22
N ALA A 40 6.73 2.38 -6.42
CA ALA A 40 7.69 2.80 -7.43
C ALA A 40 9.13 2.31 -7.16
N LEU A 41 9.51 2.14 -5.89
CA LEU A 41 10.81 1.56 -5.52
C LEU A 41 10.88 0.05 -5.79
N ALA A 42 9.76 -0.66 -5.68
CA ALA A 42 9.67 -2.10 -5.95
C ALA A 42 9.28 -2.45 -7.39
N ALA A 43 8.85 -1.47 -8.21
CA ALA A 43 8.37 -1.69 -9.58
C ALA A 43 9.45 -2.21 -10.55
N ASP A 44 10.73 -1.99 -10.25
CA ASP A 44 11.88 -2.48 -11.05
C ASP A 44 12.49 -3.78 -10.51
N GLU A 45 11.92 -4.36 -9.44
CA GLU A 45 12.25 -5.71 -9.00
C GLU A 45 11.52 -6.72 -9.90
N ASN A 46 11.96 -6.86 -11.14
CA ASN A 46 11.50 -7.96 -11.99
C ASN A 46 11.91 -9.28 -11.31
N PRO A 47 10.95 -10.17 -10.97
CA PRO A 47 11.28 -11.41 -10.31
C PRO A 47 12.15 -12.23 -11.26
N THR A 48 13.46 -12.21 -11.04
CA THR A 48 14.41 -12.83 -11.96
C THR A 48 14.44 -14.32 -11.67
N THR A 49 13.35 -15.00 -12.00
CA THR A 49 13.25 -16.45 -11.89
C THR A 49 14.38 -17.08 -12.69
N ARG A 50 15.21 -17.90 -12.05
CA ARG A 50 16.32 -18.60 -12.72
C ARG A 50 16.14 -20.10 -12.62
N CYS A 51 16.21 -20.76 -13.77
CA CYS A 51 16.14 -22.21 -13.87
C CYS A 51 17.53 -22.77 -14.22
N ILE A 52 18.04 -23.72 -13.43
CA ILE A 52 19.44 -24.16 -13.49
C ILE A 52 19.55 -25.69 -13.60
N GLY A 53 20.32 -26.13 -14.60
CA GLY A 53 20.66 -27.53 -14.85
C GLY A 53 19.50 -28.36 -15.38
N THR A 54 19.73 -29.66 -15.59
CA THR A 54 18.70 -30.64 -16.00
C THR A 54 18.30 -31.47 -14.78
N GLY A 55 17.00 -31.68 -14.58
CA GLY A 55 16.49 -32.38 -13.40
C GLY A 55 15.04 -32.80 -13.55
N SER A 56 14.28 -32.78 -12.47
CA SER A 56 12.87 -33.17 -12.42
C SER A 56 11.93 -32.05 -11.96
N VAL A 57 12.48 -30.89 -11.57
CA VAL A 57 11.70 -29.72 -11.13
C VAL A 57 11.21 -28.96 -12.35
N ASP A 58 9.94 -28.58 -12.37
CA ASP A 58 9.36 -27.84 -13.51
C ASP A 58 9.70 -26.34 -13.42
N CYS A 59 10.21 -25.77 -14.51
CA CYS A 59 10.48 -24.34 -14.62
C CYS A 59 9.25 -23.59 -15.13
N SER A 60 8.74 -22.63 -14.36
CA SER A 60 7.55 -21.83 -14.69
C SER A 60 7.72 -20.94 -15.93
N LEU A 61 8.96 -20.65 -16.35
CA LEU A 61 9.25 -19.80 -17.52
C LEU A 61 9.10 -20.52 -18.86
N ASN A 62 9.48 -21.80 -18.94
CA ASN A 62 9.56 -22.54 -20.21
C ASN A 62 9.09 -24.00 -20.12
N HIS A 63 8.61 -24.43 -18.96
CA HIS A 63 8.16 -25.80 -18.66
C HIS A 63 9.21 -26.89 -18.88
N GLU A 64 10.50 -26.53 -18.86
CA GLU A 64 11.58 -27.51 -18.88
C GLU A 64 11.85 -28.10 -17.49
N LYS A 65 12.31 -29.35 -17.48
CA LYS A 65 12.70 -30.04 -16.25
C LYS A 65 14.14 -29.70 -15.85
N VAL A 66 14.29 -28.95 -14.76
CA VAL A 66 15.57 -28.45 -14.24
C VAL A 66 15.90 -28.99 -12.85
N LYS A 67 17.13 -28.75 -12.39
CA LYS A 67 17.58 -29.21 -11.07
C LYS A 67 17.18 -28.24 -9.96
N TYR A 68 17.23 -26.95 -10.23
CA TYR A 68 16.88 -25.88 -9.29
C TYR A 68 16.09 -24.77 -9.98
N VAL A 69 15.09 -24.24 -9.28
CA VAL A 69 14.37 -23.02 -9.64
C VAL A 69 14.59 -22.03 -8.51
N PHE A 70 15.14 -20.86 -8.83
CA PHE A 70 15.28 -19.73 -7.92
C PHE A 70 14.22 -18.71 -8.26
N GLU A 71 13.18 -18.64 -7.43
CA GLU A 71 12.13 -17.63 -7.50
C GLU A 71 12.34 -16.62 -6.37
N PRO A 72 12.28 -15.32 -6.66
CA PRO A 72 12.28 -14.32 -5.61
C PRO A 72 10.96 -14.41 -4.85
N PHE A 73 11.08 -14.43 -3.52
CA PHE A 73 9.94 -14.48 -2.62
C PHE A 73 9.45 -13.06 -2.34
N ILE A 74 8.23 -12.75 -2.78
CA ILE A 74 7.57 -11.49 -2.44
C ILE A 74 6.80 -11.73 -1.13
N LEU A 75 7.17 -10.98 -0.09
CA LEU A 75 6.36 -10.88 1.12
C LEU A 75 5.12 -10.05 0.78
N GLU A 76 3.95 -10.68 0.73
CA GLU A 76 2.68 -9.96 0.72
C GLU A 76 2.49 -9.33 2.12
N TRP A 77 2.39 -8.00 2.18
CA TRP A 77 2.11 -7.24 3.41
C TRP A 77 0.68 -6.71 3.40
#